data_AF-A0A368FNG5-F1
#
_entry.id   AF-A0A368FNG5-F1
#
_cell.length_a   1.000
_cell.length_b   1.000
_cell.length_c   1.000
_cell.angle_alpha   90.00
_cell.angle_beta   90.00
_cell.angle_gamma   90.00
#
_symmetry.space_group_name_H-M   'P 1'
#
loop_
_entity.id
_entity.type
_entity.pdbx_description
1 polymer ?
#
loop_
_entity_poly.entity_id
_entity_poly.type
_entity_poly.pdbx_seq_one_letter_code
_entity_poly.pdbx_strand_id
1 'polypeptide(L)'
;MICYRPPPISKSTGRVTSRQSPPNAPEPKKERASAAWVDGLSLLGPVVGNFCMDVAMKKAKETGVGWVSAKGSNHFGIAGWYALRAMKKGLMGMAFTNTSPLQYPTRAAKPALGTNPICIGVNGTGGDHFLLDMATTTVAIGKVGCLGRKDLVIFSEPYV
;
A
#
# COMPACT_ATOMS: atom_id res chain seq x y z
N MET A 1 4.86 -7.01 0.76
CA MET A 1 4.31 -6.62 -0.56
C MET A 1 4.77 -5.21 -0.88
N ILE A 2 5.44 -4.96 -2.02
CA ILE A 2 5.76 -3.60 -2.51
C ILE A 2 4.93 -3.32 -3.76
N CYS A 3 4.18 -2.22 -3.77
CA CYS A 3 3.47 -1.71 -4.94
C CYS A 3 4.15 -0.40 -5.41
N TYR A 4 4.62 -0.35 -6.67
CA TYR A 4 5.36 0.78 -7.26
C TYR A 4 4.64 1.41 -8.48
N ARG A 5 4.53 2.74 -8.52
CA ARG A 5 3.96 3.57 -9.60
C ARG A 5 4.71 4.91 -9.81
N PRO A 6 5.15 5.25 -11.04
CA PRO A 6 5.21 6.65 -11.52
C PRO A 6 4.77 6.80 -13.01
N PRO A 7 4.58 8.02 -13.61
CA PRO A 7 4.14 9.34 -13.10
C PRO A 7 2.70 9.72 -13.64
N PRO A 8 2.14 10.95 -13.44
CA PRO A 8 0.70 11.19 -13.24
C PRO A 8 -0.10 11.62 -14.49
N ILE A 9 -1.45 11.49 -14.42
CA ILE A 9 -2.46 12.47 -14.87
C ILE A 9 -3.80 12.12 -14.17
N SER A 10 -4.44 13.15 -13.58
CA SER A 10 -5.83 13.21 -13.10
C SER A 10 -6.20 12.55 -11.75
N LYS A 11 -6.80 13.38 -10.88
CA LYS A 11 -7.29 13.13 -9.52
C LYS A 11 -8.25 11.92 -9.44
N SER A 12 -8.18 11.17 -8.34
CA SER A 12 -8.93 9.93 -8.05
C SER A 12 -10.39 10.16 -7.60
N THR A 13 -11.06 11.17 -8.15
CA THR A 13 -12.50 11.39 -7.90
C THR A 13 -13.24 11.18 -9.22
N GLY A 14 -13.83 9.99 -9.38
CA GLY A 14 -14.82 9.72 -10.43
C GLY A 14 -14.37 8.96 -11.69
N ARG A 15 -13.24 8.26 -11.69
CA ARG A 15 -12.79 7.48 -12.87
C ARG A 15 -12.78 5.97 -12.65
N VAL A 16 -13.95 5.35 -12.63
CA VAL A 16 -14.13 4.06 -13.33
C VAL A 16 -14.33 4.39 -14.81
N THR A 17 -13.36 5.03 -15.45
CA THR A 17 -13.46 5.40 -16.87
C THR A 17 -12.63 4.45 -17.71
N SER A 18 -13.32 3.64 -18.50
CA SER A 18 -12.99 3.17 -19.87
C SER A 18 -11.62 2.55 -20.18
N ARG A 19 -10.73 2.36 -19.20
CA ARG A 19 -9.44 1.64 -19.34
C ARG A 19 -9.30 0.48 -18.36
N GLN A 20 -10.40 -0.15 -17.96
CA GLN A 20 -10.29 -1.52 -17.47
C GLN A 20 -10.06 -2.39 -18.70
N SER A 21 -8.85 -2.92 -18.84
CA SER A 21 -8.60 -4.07 -19.70
C SER A 21 -9.66 -5.15 -19.38
N PRO A 22 -10.02 -6.03 -20.34
CA PRO A 22 -10.98 -7.12 -20.11
C PRO A 22 -10.64 -7.90 -18.83
N PRO A 23 -11.58 -8.67 -18.23
CA PRO A 23 -11.48 -9.21 -16.88
C PRO A 23 -10.36 -10.25 -16.76
N ASN A 24 -9.13 -9.77 -16.77
CA ASN A 24 -7.92 -10.53 -16.62
C ASN A 24 -7.57 -10.46 -15.14
N ALA A 25 -7.36 -11.63 -14.54
CA ALA A 25 -6.84 -11.70 -13.18
C ALA A 25 -5.40 -11.19 -13.14
N PRO A 26 -4.92 -10.66 -12.00
CA PRO A 26 -3.51 -10.36 -11.81
C PRO A 26 -2.68 -11.62 -12.08
N GLU A 27 -1.59 -11.51 -12.85
CA GLU A 27 -0.76 -12.65 -13.24
C GLU A 27 0.70 -12.50 -12.77
N PRO A 28 1.35 -13.57 -12.28
CA PRO A 28 2.78 -13.56 -12.02
C PRO A 28 3.54 -13.52 -13.34
N LYS A 29 4.34 -12.46 -13.58
CA LYS A 29 5.24 -12.37 -14.73
C LYS A 29 6.54 -13.13 -14.51
N LYS A 30 6.99 -13.19 -13.25
CA LYS A 30 8.23 -13.86 -12.87
C LYS A 30 8.11 -14.41 -11.47
N GLU A 31 8.50 -15.67 -11.31
CA GLU A 31 8.46 -16.35 -10.02
C GLU A 31 9.83 -16.90 -9.65
N ARG A 32 10.07 -16.93 -8.35
CA ARG A 32 11.13 -17.67 -7.67
C ARG A 32 10.50 -18.41 -6.49
N ALA A 33 11.29 -19.23 -5.81
CA ALA A 33 10.83 -19.99 -4.64
C ALA A 33 10.20 -19.07 -3.58
N SER A 34 10.91 -18.01 -3.18
CA SER A 34 10.47 -17.09 -2.12
C SER A 34 9.95 -15.74 -2.62
N ALA A 35 9.94 -15.48 -3.94
CA ALA A 35 9.57 -14.17 -4.48
C ALA A 35 8.73 -14.25 -5.76
N ALA A 36 7.91 -13.23 -6.03
CA ALA A 36 7.23 -13.07 -7.31
C ALA A 36 7.09 -11.61 -7.72
N TRP A 37 7.03 -11.39 -9.02
CA TRP A 37 6.62 -10.12 -9.62
C TRP A 37 5.29 -10.32 -10.34
N VAL A 38 4.29 -9.53 -9.96
CA VAL A 38 2.92 -9.56 -10.49
C VAL A 38 2.66 -8.32 -11.33
N ASP A 39 2.06 -8.52 -12.50
CA ASP A 39 1.46 -7.45 -13.28
C ASP A 39 0.03 -7.21 -12.82
N GLY A 40 -0.23 -5.99 -12.36
CA GLY A 40 -1.53 -5.56 -11.85
C GLY A 40 -2.52 -5.17 -12.96
N LEU A 41 -2.09 -5.08 -14.22
CA LEU A 41 -2.95 -4.84 -15.39
C LEU A 41 -3.90 -3.62 -15.25
N SER A 42 -3.47 -2.60 -14.51
CA SER A 42 -4.27 -1.42 -14.14
C SER A 42 -5.59 -1.74 -13.40
N LEU A 43 -5.66 -2.89 -12.72
CA LEU A 43 -6.79 -3.30 -11.91
C LEU A 43 -6.89 -2.52 -10.61
N LEU A 44 -8.02 -2.69 -9.91
CA LEU A 44 -8.25 -2.12 -8.58
C LEU A 44 -7.21 -2.64 -7.59
N GLY A 45 -6.65 -1.73 -6.80
CA GLY A 45 -5.61 -2.05 -5.83
C GLY A 45 -6.00 -3.15 -4.83
N PRO A 46 -7.24 -3.17 -4.28
CA PRO A 46 -7.68 -4.27 -3.42
C PRO A 46 -7.60 -5.66 -4.07
N VAL A 47 -7.94 -5.76 -5.36
CA VAL A 47 -7.89 -7.03 -6.11
C VAL A 47 -6.44 -7.50 -6.26
N VAL A 48 -5.56 -6.62 -6.76
CA VAL A 48 -4.14 -6.94 -6.96
C VAL A 48 -3.44 -7.21 -5.63
N GLY A 49 -3.71 -6.40 -4.61
CA GLY A 49 -3.09 -6.55 -3.31
C GLY A 49 -3.53 -7.81 -2.59
N ASN A 50 -4.80 -8.21 -2.72
CA ASN A 50 -5.25 -9.47 -2.13
C ASN A 50 -4.56 -10.66 -2.80
N PHE A 51 -4.51 -10.68 -4.13
CA PHE A 51 -3.80 -11.69 -4.89
C PHE A 51 -2.31 -11.77 -4.50
N CYS A 52 -1.63 -10.63 -4.45
CA CYS A 52 -0.20 -10.58 -4.09
C CYS A 52 0.06 -11.08 -2.66
N MET A 53 -0.82 -10.74 -1.71
CA MET A 53 -0.67 -11.23 -0.34
C MET A 53 -0.91 -12.74 -0.25
N ASP A 54 -1.85 -13.29 -1.02
CA ASP A 54 -2.09 -14.74 -1.06
C ASP A 54 -0.90 -15.51 -1.62
N VAL A 55 -0.31 -15.01 -2.72
CA VAL A 55 0.93 -15.56 -3.28
C VAL A 55 2.09 -15.46 -2.29
N ALA A 56 2.23 -14.32 -1.60
CA ALA A 56 3.27 -14.12 -0.59
C ALA A 56 3.14 -15.10 0.58
N MET A 57 1.93 -15.26 1.13
CA MET A 57 1.67 -16.19 2.22
C MET A 57 1.92 -17.65 1.81
N LYS A 58 1.55 -18.04 0.58
CA LYS A 58 1.83 -19.38 0.05
C LYS A 58 3.34 -19.65 0.03
N LYS A 59 4.12 -18.77 -0.60
CA LYS A 59 5.58 -18.90 -0.70
C LYS A 59 6.28 -18.85 0.67
N ALA A 60 5.77 -18.02 1.59
CA ALA A 60 6.29 -17.94 2.95
C ALA A 60 6.12 -19.26 3.72
N LYS A 61 5.00 -19.98 3.53
CA LYS A 61 4.80 -21.30 4.15
C LYS A 61 5.72 -22.37 3.58
N GLU A 62 6.03 -22.29 2.29
CA GLU A 62 6.89 -23.27 1.60
C GLU A 62 8.38 -23.03 1.85
N THR A 63 8.81 -21.76 2.01
CA THR A 63 10.24 -21.38 2.00
C THR A 63 10.68 -20.55 3.21
N GLY A 64 9.77 -20.28 4.15
CA GLY A 64 9.99 -19.41 5.31
C GLY A 64 9.77 -17.92 5.04
N VAL A 65 9.89 -17.45 3.79
CA VAL A 65 9.68 -16.04 3.44
C VAL A 65 9.00 -15.88 2.07
N GLY A 66 8.11 -14.89 1.95
CA GLY A 66 7.37 -14.62 0.73
C GLY A 66 7.39 -13.14 0.37
N TRP A 67 8.05 -12.79 -0.74
CA TRP A 67 8.18 -11.41 -1.19
C TRP A 67 7.54 -11.18 -2.56
N VAL A 68 6.41 -10.49 -2.59
CA VAL A 68 5.69 -10.20 -3.83
C VAL A 68 5.70 -8.70 -4.12
N SER A 69 6.09 -8.36 -5.34
CA SER A 69 6.04 -7.00 -5.86
C SER A 69 4.98 -6.90 -6.96
N ALA A 70 4.15 -5.86 -6.90
CA ALA A 70 3.14 -5.58 -7.91
C ALA A 70 3.52 -4.32 -8.69
N LYS A 71 3.40 -4.38 -10.02
CA LYS A 71 3.56 -3.23 -10.92
C LYS A 71 2.27 -2.98 -11.67
N GLY A 72 1.94 -1.71 -11.90
CA GLY A 72 0.76 -1.36 -12.72
C GLY A 72 -0.56 -1.60 -12.01
N SER A 73 -0.63 -1.39 -10.69
CA SER A 73 -1.89 -1.42 -9.92
C SER A 73 -2.33 -0.01 -9.52
N ASN A 74 -3.53 0.09 -8.96
CA ASN A 74 -4.09 1.31 -8.40
C ASN A 74 -4.02 1.37 -6.87
N HIS A 75 -4.59 2.44 -6.30
CA HIS A 75 -4.70 2.64 -4.86
C HIS A 75 -5.32 1.43 -4.17
N PHE A 76 -4.61 0.83 -3.22
CA PHE A 76 -4.98 -0.45 -2.60
C PHE A 76 -5.73 -0.31 -1.27
N GLY A 77 -6.07 0.92 -0.87
CA GLY A 77 -6.81 1.17 0.36
C GLY A 77 -5.93 1.11 1.60
N ILE A 78 -6.38 0.38 2.61
CA ILE A 78 -5.78 0.31 3.94
C ILE A 78 -4.65 -0.72 3.93
N ALA A 79 -3.41 -0.30 4.18
CA ALA A 79 -2.27 -1.21 4.18
C ALA A 79 -2.37 -2.26 5.31
N GLY A 80 -2.93 -1.87 6.46
CA GLY A 80 -3.28 -2.71 7.61
C GLY A 80 -4.08 -3.96 7.25
N TRP A 81 -4.98 -3.87 6.26
CA TRP A 81 -5.79 -5.01 5.82
C TRP A 81 -4.92 -6.19 5.39
N TYR A 82 -3.86 -5.94 4.63
CA TYR A 82 -3.00 -6.99 4.09
C TYR A 82 -2.14 -7.64 5.18
N ALA A 83 -1.60 -6.83 6.09
CA ALA A 83 -0.83 -7.36 7.22
C ALA A 83 -1.73 -8.20 8.16
N LEU A 84 -2.94 -7.74 8.44
CA LEU A 84 -3.94 -8.49 9.21
C LEU A 84 -4.28 -9.84 8.57
N ARG A 85 -4.35 -9.93 7.24
CA ARG A 85 -4.58 -11.22 6.55
C ARG A 85 -3.45 -12.21 6.83
N ALA A 86 -2.19 -11.76 6.82
CA ALA A 86 -1.05 -12.60 7.16
C ALA A 86 -1.07 -13.03 8.64
N MET A 87 -1.35 -12.10 9.56
CA MET A 87 -1.48 -12.38 11.00
C MET A 87 -2.54 -13.45 11.30
N LYS A 88 -3.71 -13.37 10.64
CA LYS A 88 -4.77 -14.38 10.75
C LYS A 88 -4.35 -15.78 10.29
N LYS A 89 -3.28 -15.90 9.51
CA LYS A 89 -2.71 -17.16 9.05
C LYS A 89 -1.47 -17.58 9.83
N GLY A 90 -1.19 -16.92 10.96
CA GLY A 90 -0.02 -17.21 11.81
C GLY A 90 1.30 -16.71 11.21
N LEU A 91 1.25 -15.75 10.29
CA LEU A 91 2.42 -15.19 9.62
C LEU A 91 2.64 -13.73 10.01
N MET A 92 3.90 -13.28 9.97
CA MET A 92 4.20 -11.84 9.97
C MET A 92 3.84 -11.24 8.61
N GLY A 93 3.14 -10.10 8.63
CA GLY A 93 2.67 -9.41 7.44
C GLY A 93 3.34 -8.06 7.24
N MET A 94 3.77 -7.77 6.01
CA MET A 94 4.30 -6.45 5.65
C MET A 94 3.70 -5.97 4.32
N ALA A 95 3.23 -4.72 4.31
CA ALA A 95 2.62 -4.09 3.14
C ALA A 95 3.16 -2.67 2.93
N PHE A 96 3.51 -2.39 1.68
CA PHE A 96 4.06 -1.14 1.22
C PHE A 96 3.42 -0.78 -0.11
N THR A 97 3.11 0.50 -0.28
CA THR A 97 2.75 1.05 -1.59
C THR A 97 3.34 2.43 -1.72
N ASN A 98 3.42 2.93 -2.95
CA ASN A 98 3.72 4.31 -3.20
C ASN A 98 2.51 5.05 -3.78
N THR A 99 2.51 6.37 -3.62
CA THR A 99 1.45 7.23 -4.18
C THR A 99 2.02 8.29 -5.11
N SER A 100 1.15 9.08 -5.73
CA SER A 100 1.58 10.26 -6.49
C SER A 100 2.43 11.21 -5.63
N PRO A 101 3.39 11.94 -6.25
CA PRO A 101 4.23 12.91 -5.53
C PRO A 101 3.39 13.99 -4.85
N LEU A 102 3.53 14.09 -3.53
CA LEU A 102 2.83 15.01 -2.63
C LEU A 102 3.74 15.53 -1.50
N GLN A 103 4.70 14.72 -1.07
CA GLN A 103 5.66 15.03 -0.01
C GLN A 103 6.95 15.62 -0.60
N TYR A 104 7.46 16.64 0.09
CA TYR A 104 8.77 17.23 -0.16
C TYR A 104 9.82 16.44 0.62
N PRO A 105 10.82 15.84 -0.05
CA PRO A 105 11.98 15.32 0.64
C PRO A 105 12.66 16.40 1.49
N THR A 106 13.38 15.97 2.52
CA THR A 106 14.13 16.88 3.40
C THR A 106 15.02 17.80 2.57
N ARG A 107 14.85 19.13 2.77
CA ARG A 107 15.56 20.20 2.05
C ARG A 107 15.26 20.32 0.55
N ALA A 108 14.17 19.72 0.05
CA ALA A 108 13.75 19.87 -1.33
C ALA A 108 12.71 20.99 -1.51
N ALA A 109 12.79 21.69 -2.64
CA ALA A 109 11.82 22.71 -3.05
C ALA A 109 10.70 22.18 -3.97
N LYS A 110 10.76 20.90 -4.36
CA LYS A 110 9.77 20.25 -5.24
C LYS A 110 9.27 18.95 -4.61
N PRO A 111 7.97 18.62 -4.74
CA PRO A 111 7.44 17.36 -4.25
C PRO A 111 7.97 16.19 -5.10
N ALA A 112 8.37 15.10 -4.44
CA ALA A 112 8.92 13.93 -5.12
C ALA A 112 8.38 12.60 -4.57
N LEU A 113 8.01 12.54 -3.28
CA LEU A 113 7.53 11.33 -2.62
C LEU A 113 6.02 11.35 -2.44
N GLY A 114 5.40 10.18 -2.35
CA GLY A 114 3.99 10.05 -1.95
C GLY A 114 3.84 9.96 -0.43
N THR A 115 2.62 9.67 0.05
CA THR A 115 2.40 9.33 1.48
C THR A 115 2.94 7.94 1.85
N ASN A 116 3.31 7.16 0.83
CA ASN A 116 4.01 5.88 0.85
C ASN A 116 3.88 5.13 2.18
N PRO A 117 2.71 4.51 2.45
CA PRO A 117 2.48 3.91 3.76
C PRO A 117 3.35 2.67 3.98
N ILE A 118 3.72 2.49 5.23
CA ILE A 118 4.44 1.33 5.75
C ILE A 118 3.52 0.65 6.75
N CYS A 119 3.26 -0.63 6.51
CA CYS A 119 2.47 -1.45 7.41
C CYS A 119 3.20 -2.74 7.78
N ILE A 120 3.20 -3.05 9.07
CA ILE A 120 3.82 -4.23 9.67
C ILE A 120 2.86 -4.81 10.70
N GLY A 121 2.60 -6.11 10.61
CA GLY A 121 1.74 -6.84 11.54
C GLY A 121 2.39 -8.13 12.00
N VAL A 122 2.38 -8.40 13.30
CA VAL A 122 2.94 -9.61 13.91
C VAL A 122 2.14 -10.01 15.15
N ASN A 123 1.96 -11.31 15.35
CA ASN A 123 1.39 -11.87 16.57
C ASN A 123 2.52 -12.15 17.56
N GLY A 124 2.33 -11.76 18.81
CA GLY A 124 3.18 -12.12 19.93
C GLY A 124 2.77 -13.45 20.56
N THR A 125 3.37 -13.77 21.69
CA THR A 125 2.94 -14.88 22.55
C THR A 125 1.74 -14.45 23.41
N GLY A 126 0.99 -15.42 23.96
CA GLY A 126 -0.09 -15.11 24.91
C GLY A 126 -1.32 -14.40 24.34
N GLY A 127 -1.43 -14.29 23.01
CA GLY A 127 -2.55 -13.58 22.35
C GLY A 127 -2.28 -12.12 22.06
N ASP A 128 -1.06 -11.63 22.28
CA ASP A 128 -0.67 -10.26 21.92
C ASP A 128 -0.56 -10.08 20.41
N HIS A 129 -0.86 -8.86 19.96
CA HIS A 129 -0.81 -8.48 18.55
C HIS A 129 -0.17 -7.09 18.40
N PHE A 130 0.77 -6.96 17.48
CA PHE A 130 1.33 -5.67 17.08
C PHE A 130 0.95 -5.40 15.63
N LEU A 131 0.32 -4.25 15.38
CA LEU A 131 -0.02 -3.78 14.05
C LEU A 131 0.31 -2.30 13.93
N LEU A 132 1.28 -1.98 13.08
CA LEU A 132 1.63 -0.64 12.66
C LEU A 132 1.07 -0.42 11.25
N ASP A 133 0.27 0.63 11.06
CA ASP A 133 -0.13 1.15 9.75
C ASP A 133 0.04 2.66 9.75
N MET A 134 1.10 3.15 9.11
CA MET A 134 1.45 4.57 9.11
C MET A 134 1.75 5.10 7.72
N ALA A 135 1.36 6.35 7.48
CA ALA A 135 1.92 7.12 6.38
C ALA A 135 3.36 7.55 6.72
N THR A 136 4.19 7.73 5.71
CA THR A 136 5.56 8.31 5.88
C THR A 136 5.55 9.84 5.93
N THR A 137 4.38 10.45 5.80
CA THR A 137 4.15 11.89 5.98
C THR A 137 3.74 12.20 7.42
N THR A 138 4.00 13.44 7.86
CA THR A 138 3.60 13.94 9.19
C THR A 138 2.10 13.78 9.44
N VAL A 139 1.28 13.99 8.41
CA VAL A 139 -0.17 13.84 8.46
C VAL A 139 -0.65 13.15 7.19
N ALA A 140 -1.67 12.30 7.30
CA ALA A 140 -2.32 11.71 6.15
C ALA A 140 -3.11 12.76 5.36
N ILE A 141 -3.05 12.74 4.03
CA ILE A 141 -3.77 13.69 3.17
C ILE A 141 -5.30 13.66 3.40
N GLY A 142 -5.85 12.51 3.78
CA GLY A 142 -7.26 12.38 4.14
C GLY A 142 -7.64 13.22 5.36
N LYS A 143 -6.75 13.32 6.36
CA LYS A 143 -6.97 14.15 7.56
C LYS A 143 -6.95 15.64 7.20
N VAL A 144 -6.00 16.05 6.36
CA VAL A 144 -5.94 17.42 5.81
C VAL A 144 -7.25 17.77 5.08
N GLY A 145 -7.71 16.90 4.18
CA GLY A 145 -8.94 17.11 3.43
C GLY A 145 -10.19 17.15 4.31
N CYS A 146 -10.26 16.33 5.36
CA CYS A 146 -11.40 16.36 6.30
C CYS A 146 -11.43 17.62 7.15
N LEU A 147 -10.28 18.08 7.65
CA LEU A 147 -10.19 19.29 8.46
C LEU A 147 -10.46 20.54 7.63
N GLY A 148 -9.97 20.60 6.39
CA GLY A 148 -10.26 21.70 5.47
C GLY A 148 -11.75 21.81 5.10
N ARG A 149 -12.53 20.72 5.14
CA ARG A 149 -14.01 20.76 4.95
C ARG A 149 -14.76 21.27 6.19
N LYS A 150 -14.11 21.25 7.35
CA LYS A 150 -14.67 21.67 8.63
C LYS A 150 -14.12 23.03 9.08
N ASP A 151 -13.33 23.69 8.24
CA ASP A 151 -12.62 24.93 8.55
C ASP A 151 -11.80 24.85 9.86
N LEU A 152 -11.22 23.67 10.12
CA LEU A 152 -10.40 23.40 11.30
C LEU A 152 -8.91 23.42 10.95
N VAL A 153 -8.10 23.95 11.87
CA VAL A 153 -6.64 23.95 11.78
C VAL A 153 -6.07 22.53 11.98
N ILE A 154 -4.98 22.23 11.27
CA ILE A 154 -4.31 20.91 11.33
C ILE A 154 -3.42 20.81 12.56
N PHE A 155 -2.75 21.91 12.89
CA PHE A 155 -1.91 22.05 14.07
C PHE A 155 -2.36 23.33 14.78
N SER A 156 -2.63 23.22 16.09
CA SER A 156 -3.06 24.34 16.92
C SER A 156 -1.89 25.19 17.42
N GLU A 157 -0.68 24.63 17.44
CA GLU A 157 0.56 25.34 17.76
C GLU A 157 1.51 25.33 16.55
N PRO A 158 2.24 26.44 16.31
CA PRO A 158 3.34 26.43 15.37
C PRO A 158 4.42 25.48 15.88
N TYR A 159 4.89 24.57 15.02
CA TYR A 159 6.16 23.90 15.25
C TYR A 159 7.23 24.99 15.36
N VAL A 160 7.84 25.10 16.54
CA VAL A 160 8.94 26.03 16.88
C VAL A 160 9.95 26.16 15.74
#